data_AF-A0A914NVD4-F1
#
_entry.id   AF-A0A914NVD4-F1
#
_cell.length_a   1.000
_cell.length_b   1.000
_cell.length_c   1.000
_cell.angle_alpha   90.00
_cell.angle_beta   90.00
_cell.angle_gamma   90.00
#
_symmetry.space_group_name_H-M   'P 1'
#
loop_
_entity.id
_entity.type
_entity.pdbx_description
1 polymer ?
#
loop_
_entity_poly.entity_id
_entity_poly.type
_entity_poly.pdbx_seq_one_letter_code
_entity_poly.pdbx_strand_id
1 'polypeptide(L)'
;MSKSCSPTIGQEDLTFQYSRMDYENKEDLQREYLRIREYCLRIIRETMPNHFDKLFEVVNDWVVNRCVVQPQEVTSDEWELMKRFLTAVITGSYQNELLTTLEVRKKYLQLFDVIFNCCLNILNSSGTTAPTTLPNFMNGLLSTLSSFFQIFENFGDRILNVLDLLKLILLINNENNLNVEITATKRHCIALLLKIVSVFPEQVKPYARNVFDLVGQVSNNVSMMQRSNLVHVLASLSNLASTVEEKTLFLRNAISYDINYIETEPFSASMENFLNNTGLSFAPDLKAIASQSCPYYLSR
;
A
#
# COMPACT_ATOMS: atom_id res chain seq x y z
N MET A 1 -9.69 -2.47 -21.44
CA MET A 1 -8.66 -1.53 -21.90
C MET A 1 -7.50 -1.63 -20.91
N SER A 2 -6.42 -2.30 -21.30
CA SER A 2 -5.17 -2.29 -20.52
C SER A 2 -4.41 -1.00 -20.80
N LYS A 3 -3.59 -0.58 -19.83
CA LYS A 3 -2.63 0.53 -19.98
C LYS A 3 -1.54 0.17 -21.02
N SER A 4 -1.43 -1.10 -21.39
CA SER A 4 -0.52 -1.65 -22.40
C SER A 4 -0.82 -1.26 -23.86
N CYS A 5 -1.88 -0.49 -24.16
CA CYS A 5 -2.12 0.07 -25.50
C CYS A 5 -1.21 1.28 -25.79
N SER A 6 0.09 1.13 -25.55
CA SER A 6 1.11 2.10 -25.93
C SER A 6 1.41 1.94 -27.44
N PRO A 7 1.37 3.01 -28.27
CA PRO A 7 1.82 3.09 -29.68
C PRO A 7 3.20 2.53 -30.02
N THR A 8 3.90 1.91 -29.07
CA THR A 8 5.19 1.29 -29.30
C THR A 8 5.20 -0.09 -28.65
N ILE A 9 5.30 -1.09 -29.53
CA ILE A 9 5.74 -2.48 -29.37
C ILE A 9 4.61 -3.53 -29.30
N GLY A 10 4.31 -4.12 -30.47
CA GLY A 10 4.52 -5.56 -30.67
C GLY A 10 3.33 -6.51 -30.61
N GLN A 11 2.14 -6.10 -30.19
CA GLN A 11 0.92 -6.90 -30.34
C GLN A 11 -0.19 -6.05 -30.96
N GLU A 12 -0.54 -6.36 -32.21
CA GLU A 12 -1.70 -5.76 -32.89
C GLU A 12 -3.00 -6.32 -32.29
N ASP A 13 -3.34 -5.90 -31.07
CA ASP A 13 -4.69 -6.05 -30.55
C ASP A 13 -5.64 -5.17 -31.37
N LEU A 14 -6.85 -5.63 -31.69
CA LEU A 14 -7.88 -4.84 -32.37
C LEU A 14 -8.10 -3.49 -31.66
N THR A 15 -8.01 -3.46 -30.34
CA THR A 15 -8.12 -2.24 -29.53
C THR A 15 -7.04 -1.21 -29.90
N PHE A 16 -5.84 -1.67 -30.24
CA PHE A 16 -4.73 -0.82 -30.67
C PHE A 16 -5.01 -0.16 -32.02
N GLN A 17 -5.60 -0.91 -32.95
CA GLN A 17 -5.94 -0.41 -34.27
C GLN A 17 -6.99 0.71 -34.19
N TYR A 18 -8.07 0.51 -33.41
CA TYR A 18 -9.08 1.55 -33.18
C TYR A 18 -8.49 2.76 -32.45
N SER A 19 -7.64 2.55 -31.44
CA SER A 19 -7.00 3.65 -30.72
C SER A 19 -6.14 4.54 -31.62
N ARG A 20 -5.51 3.99 -32.67
CA ARG A 20 -4.76 4.77 -33.65
C ARG A 20 -5.63 5.57 -34.62
N MET A 21 -6.89 5.17 -34.79
CA MET A 21 -7.86 5.93 -35.60
C MET A 21 -8.45 7.10 -34.79
N ASP A 22 -8.69 6.87 -33.48
CA ASP A 22 -9.42 7.81 -32.63
C ASP A 22 -8.52 8.82 -31.90
N TYR A 23 -7.22 8.54 -31.72
CA TYR A 23 -6.30 9.39 -30.95
C TYR A 23 -5.01 9.72 -31.71
N GLU A 24 -4.61 10.99 -31.66
CA GLU A 24 -3.40 11.49 -32.34
C GLU A 24 -2.11 11.11 -31.58
N ASN A 25 -2.17 11.05 -30.25
CA ASN A 25 -1.01 10.76 -29.41
C ASN A 25 -1.39 9.94 -28.16
N LYS A 26 -0.36 9.48 -27.43
CA LYS A 26 -0.50 8.64 -26.22
C LYS A 26 -1.19 9.36 -25.06
N GLU A 27 -0.95 10.66 -24.95
CA GLU A 27 -1.44 11.46 -23.82
C GLU A 27 -2.95 11.67 -23.93
N ASP A 28 -3.47 11.83 -25.14
CA ASP A 28 -4.91 11.90 -25.43
C ASP A 28 -5.60 10.57 -25.11
N LEU A 29 -5.07 9.46 -25.63
CA LEU A 29 -5.58 8.11 -25.33
C LEU A 29 -5.56 7.84 -23.82
N GLN A 30 -4.48 8.19 -23.12
CA GLN A 30 -4.37 7.98 -21.68
C GLN A 30 -5.38 8.83 -20.91
N ARG A 31 -5.58 10.10 -21.27
CA ARG A 31 -6.59 10.96 -20.64
C ARG A 31 -7.99 10.41 -20.81
N GLU A 32 -8.35 9.99 -22.03
CA GLU A 32 -9.69 9.48 -22.30
C GLU A 32 -9.91 8.10 -21.66
N TYR A 33 -8.89 7.24 -21.64
CA TYR A 33 -8.91 5.99 -20.88
C TYR A 33 -9.21 6.23 -19.40
N LEU A 34 -8.53 7.18 -18.76
CA LEU A 34 -8.76 7.52 -17.36
C LEU A 34 -10.21 8.00 -17.15
N ARG A 35 -10.72 8.85 -18.06
CA ARG A 35 -12.09 9.38 -18.00
C ARG A 35 -13.14 8.29 -18.15
N ILE A 36 -13.03 7.43 -19.16
CA ILE A 36 -13.94 6.30 -19.40
C ILE A 36 -13.92 5.35 -18.22
N ARG A 37 -12.73 5.06 -17.68
CA ARG A 37 -12.60 4.19 -16.51
C ARG A 37 -13.35 4.73 -15.29
N GLU A 38 -13.21 6.02 -14.97
CA GLU A 38 -13.97 6.62 -13.86
C GLU A 38 -15.48 6.62 -14.13
N TYR A 39 -15.90 6.82 -15.39
CA TYR A 39 -17.31 6.71 -15.79
C TYR A 39 -17.85 5.28 -15.60
N CYS A 40 -17.09 4.25 -15.99
CA CYS A 40 -17.45 2.86 -15.75
C CYS A 40 -17.57 2.54 -14.26
N LEU A 41 -16.63 3.01 -13.43
CA LEU A 41 -16.69 2.83 -11.97
C LEU A 41 -17.94 3.49 -11.37
N ARG A 42 -18.37 4.65 -11.91
CA ARG A 42 -19.62 5.29 -11.50
C ARG A 42 -20.84 4.46 -11.88
N ILE A 43 -20.91 3.97 -13.12
CA ILE A 43 -22.00 3.07 -13.56
C ILE A 43 -22.10 1.86 -12.64
N ILE A 44 -20.97 1.22 -12.33
CA ILE A 44 -20.94 0.06 -11.42
C ILE A 44 -21.57 0.43 -10.08
N ARG A 45 -21.17 1.56 -9.47
CA ARG A 45 -21.74 2.01 -8.18
C ARG A 45 -23.24 2.30 -8.25
N GLU A 46 -23.70 2.96 -9.31
CA GLU A 46 -25.12 3.32 -9.49
C GLU A 46 -26.00 2.10 -9.77
N THR A 47 -25.46 1.09 -10.45
CA THR A 47 -26.18 -0.15 -10.80
C THR A 47 -26.06 -1.24 -9.73
N MET A 48 -25.22 -1.03 -8.71
CA MET A 48 -24.93 -1.99 -7.63
C MET A 48 -26.18 -2.60 -6.99
N PRO A 49 -27.21 -1.83 -6.59
CA PRO A 49 -28.36 -2.39 -5.88
C PRO A 49 -29.14 -3.42 -6.72
N ASN A 50 -29.17 -3.26 -8.04
CA ASN A 50 -29.92 -4.12 -8.96
C ASN A 50 -29.09 -5.28 -9.51
N HIS A 51 -27.76 -5.22 -9.39
CA HIS A 51 -26.83 -6.16 -10.04
C HIS A 51 -25.78 -6.73 -9.09
N PHE A 52 -25.99 -6.60 -7.78
CA PHE A 52 -25.06 -7.01 -6.74
C PHE A 52 -24.52 -8.43 -6.92
N ASP A 53 -25.40 -9.42 -7.13
CA ASP A 53 -25.00 -10.82 -7.22
C ASP A 53 -24.01 -11.06 -8.37
N LYS A 54 -24.28 -10.49 -9.55
CA LYS A 54 -23.41 -10.62 -10.73
C LYS A 54 -22.07 -9.91 -10.52
N LEU A 55 -22.09 -8.72 -9.92
CA LEU A 55 -20.87 -7.98 -9.63
C LEU A 55 -20.01 -8.70 -8.58
N PHE A 56 -20.66 -9.31 -7.59
CA PHE A 56 -19.99 -10.10 -6.56
C PHE A 56 -19.45 -11.42 -7.10
N GLU A 57 -20.12 -12.07 -8.06
CA GLU A 57 -19.58 -13.24 -8.77
C GLU A 57 -18.25 -12.91 -9.48
N VAL A 58 -18.15 -11.75 -10.13
CA VAL A 58 -16.89 -11.30 -10.74
C VAL A 58 -15.82 -11.06 -9.69
N VAL A 59 -16.17 -10.46 -8.54
CA VAL A 59 -15.22 -10.29 -7.41
C VAL A 59 -14.73 -11.65 -6.93
N ASN A 60 -15.62 -12.62 -6.73
CA ASN A 60 -15.29 -13.95 -6.28
C ASN A 60 -14.37 -14.68 -7.28
N ASP A 61 -14.68 -14.64 -8.57
CA ASP A 61 -13.87 -15.23 -9.63
C ASP A 61 -12.45 -14.64 -9.67
N TRP A 62 -12.34 -13.31 -9.66
CA TRP A 62 -11.04 -12.63 -9.67
C TRP A 62 -10.21 -12.93 -8.42
N VAL A 63 -10.82 -12.97 -7.24
CA VAL A 63 -10.10 -13.31 -6.01
C VAL A 63 -9.61 -14.75 -6.04
N VAL A 64 -10.49 -15.71 -6.33
CA VAL A 64 -10.15 -17.14 -6.26
C VAL A 64 -9.19 -17.53 -7.40
N ASN A 65 -9.55 -17.22 -8.64
CA ASN A 65 -8.83 -17.74 -9.80
C ASN A 65 -7.59 -16.90 -10.15
N ARG A 66 -7.67 -15.57 -10.05
CA ARG A 66 -6.54 -14.68 -10.41
C ARG A 66 -5.64 -14.38 -9.23
N CYS A 67 -6.20 -14.01 -8.08
CA CYS A 67 -5.36 -13.60 -6.94
C CYS A 67 -4.76 -14.78 -6.18
N VAL A 68 -5.48 -15.90 -6.06
CA VAL A 68 -5.06 -17.00 -5.16
C VAL A 68 -4.42 -18.15 -5.93
N VAL A 69 -5.01 -18.57 -7.05
CA VAL A 69 -4.52 -19.72 -7.83
C VAL A 69 -3.32 -19.35 -8.72
N GLN A 70 -3.37 -18.19 -9.40
CA GLN A 70 -2.31 -17.75 -10.34
C GLN A 70 -1.85 -16.28 -10.14
N PRO A 71 -1.46 -15.85 -8.92
CA PRO A 71 -1.05 -14.46 -8.67
C PRO A 71 0.14 -14.00 -9.52
N GLN A 72 1.03 -14.92 -9.90
CA GLN A 72 2.22 -14.66 -10.71
C GLN A 72 1.90 -14.32 -12.17
N GLU A 73 0.73 -14.70 -12.68
CA GLU A 73 0.30 -14.45 -14.07
C GLU A 73 -0.48 -13.14 -14.20
N VAL A 74 -0.71 -12.43 -13.09
CA VAL A 74 -1.47 -11.18 -13.07
C VAL A 74 -0.54 -10.01 -13.36
N THR A 75 -0.88 -9.25 -14.40
CA THR A 75 -0.10 -8.07 -14.80
C THR A 75 -0.31 -6.88 -13.86
N SER A 76 0.61 -5.92 -13.85
CA SER A 76 0.49 -4.71 -13.01
C SER A 76 -0.80 -3.91 -13.30
N ASP A 77 -1.18 -3.82 -14.58
CA ASP A 77 -2.41 -3.15 -15.01
C ASP A 77 -3.66 -3.88 -14.52
N GLU A 78 -3.64 -5.22 -14.61
CA GLU A 78 -4.72 -6.05 -14.12
C GLU A 78 -4.88 -5.90 -12.60
N TRP A 79 -3.79 -5.92 -11.83
CA TRP A 79 -3.82 -5.61 -10.39
C TRP A 79 -4.46 -4.25 -10.09
N GLU A 80 -4.12 -3.21 -10.85
CA GLU A 80 -4.70 -1.87 -10.67
C GLU A 80 -6.21 -1.88 -10.92
N LEU A 81 -6.64 -2.53 -12.01
CA LEU A 81 -8.05 -2.64 -12.39
C LEU A 81 -8.85 -3.47 -11.39
N MET A 82 -8.33 -4.64 -11.00
CA MET A 82 -8.94 -5.51 -9.98
C MET A 82 -9.14 -4.74 -8.68
N LYS A 83 -8.10 -4.12 -8.15
CA LYS A 83 -8.19 -3.32 -6.92
C LYS A 83 -9.30 -2.26 -6.99
N ARG A 84 -9.38 -1.52 -8.10
CA ARG A 84 -10.38 -0.45 -8.28
C ARG A 84 -11.80 -1.01 -8.35
N PHE A 85 -12.00 -2.07 -9.12
CA PHE A 85 -13.29 -2.74 -9.25
C PHE A 85 -13.76 -3.31 -7.91
N LEU A 86 -12.91 -4.11 -7.24
CA LEU A 86 -13.19 -4.68 -5.93
C LEU A 86 -13.55 -3.58 -4.93
N THR A 87 -12.74 -2.52 -4.84
CA THR A 87 -13.01 -1.39 -3.94
C THR A 87 -14.36 -0.74 -4.26
N ALA A 88 -14.73 -0.59 -5.54
CA ALA A 88 -16.01 0.00 -5.94
C ALA A 88 -17.19 -0.89 -5.59
N VAL A 89 -17.09 -2.21 -5.80
CA VAL A 89 -18.14 -3.18 -5.44
C VAL A 89 -18.30 -3.27 -3.94
N ILE A 90 -17.20 -3.46 -3.20
CA ILE A 90 -17.22 -3.60 -1.74
C ILE A 90 -17.71 -2.29 -1.10
N THR A 91 -17.11 -1.15 -1.42
CA THR A 91 -17.56 0.14 -0.83
C THR A 91 -19.01 0.43 -1.22
N GLY A 92 -19.40 0.16 -2.47
CA GLY A 92 -20.77 0.32 -2.93
C GLY A 92 -21.76 -0.57 -2.18
N SER A 93 -21.38 -1.81 -1.86
CA SER A 93 -22.26 -2.72 -1.10
C SER A 93 -22.46 -2.27 0.34
N TYR A 94 -21.43 -1.70 0.98
CA TYR A 94 -21.55 -1.10 2.31
C TYR A 94 -22.43 0.16 2.28
N GLN A 95 -22.19 1.07 1.33
CA GLN A 95 -22.93 2.33 1.20
C GLN A 95 -24.42 2.15 0.89
N ASN A 96 -24.76 1.11 0.12
CA ASN A 96 -26.16 0.78 -0.21
C ASN A 96 -26.78 -0.21 0.80
N GLU A 97 -26.12 -0.47 1.93
CA GLU A 97 -26.57 -1.38 2.99
C GLU A 97 -26.93 -2.79 2.49
N LEU A 98 -26.31 -3.24 1.40
CA LEU A 98 -26.61 -4.53 0.75
C LEU A 98 -26.12 -5.74 1.57
N LEU A 99 -25.34 -5.49 2.61
CA LEU A 99 -24.85 -6.48 3.57
C LEU A 99 -25.89 -6.76 4.65
N THR A 100 -27.14 -6.94 4.25
CA THR A 100 -28.29 -7.10 5.15
C THR A 100 -28.23 -8.41 5.91
N THR A 101 -27.78 -9.49 5.27
CA THR A 101 -27.71 -10.82 5.88
C THR A 101 -26.31 -11.20 6.36
N LEU A 102 -26.26 -12.00 7.43
CA LEU A 102 -25.01 -12.57 7.93
C LEU A 102 -24.32 -13.46 6.87
N GLU A 103 -25.09 -14.10 5.99
CA GLU A 103 -24.56 -14.96 4.94
C GLU A 103 -23.73 -14.16 3.92
N VAL A 104 -24.23 -13.01 3.47
CA VAL A 104 -23.48 -12.14 2.56
C VAL A 104 -22.21 -11.65 3.25
N ARG A 105 -22.28 -11.20 4.51
CA ARG A 105 -21.09 -10.79 5.29
C ARG A 105 -20.06 -11.91 5.40
N LYS A 106 -20.50 -13.15 5.61
CA LYS A 106 -19.61 -14.33 5.64
C LYS A 106 -18.94 -14.60 4.30
N LYS A 107 -19.59 -14.33 3.16
CA LYS A 107 -18.93 -14.46 1.84
C LYS A 107 -17.75 -13.49 1.70
N TYR A 108 -17.91 -12.24 2.14
CA TYR A 108 -16.80 -11.27 2.16
C TYR A 108 -15.67 -11.72 3.08
N LEU A 109 -16.02 -12.21 4.28
CA LEU A 109 -15.04 -12.76 5.22
C LEU A 109 -14.27 -13.95 4.62
N GLN A 110 -14.94 -14.86 3.91
CA GLN A 110 -14.31 -15.99 3.25
C GLN A 110 -13.30 -15.53 2.20
N LEU A 111 -13.66 -14.57 1.34
CA LEU A 111 -12.74 -14.00 0.35
C LEU A 111 -11.54 -13.34 1.01
N PHE A 112 -11.76 -12.58 2.08
CA PHE A 112 -10.69 -12.00 2.87
C PHE A 112 -9.75 -13.06 3.45
N ASP A 113 -10.30 -14.07 4.14
CA ASP A 113 -9.52 -15.13 4.78
C ASP A 113 -8.73 -15.93 3.74
N VAL A 114 -9.27 -16.16 2.55
CA VAL A 114 -8.58 -16.84 1.43
C VAL A 114 -7.38 -16.01 0.94
N ILE A 115 -7.53 -14.70 0.72
CA ILE A 115 -6.41 -13.82 0.32
C ILE A 115 -5.37 -13.75 1.44
N PHE A 116 -5.82 -13.59 2.68
CA PHE A 116 -4.96 -13.52 3.85
C PHE A 116 -4.09 -14.77 4.00
N ASN A 117 -4.70 -15.95 3.90
CA ASN A 117 -4.00 -17.22 3.95
C ASN A 117 -3.05 -17.41 2.76
N CYS A 118 -3.41 -16.92 1.57
CA CYS A 118 -2.49 -16.89 0.43
C CYS A 118 -1.22 -16.08 0.75
N CYS A 119 -1.36 -14.86 1.28
CA CYS A 119 -0.23 -14.04 1.71
C CYS A 119 0.65 -14.76 2.76
N LEU A 120 0.04 -15.37 3.78
CA LEU A 120 0.78 -16.12 4.79
C LEU A 120 1.50 -17.34 4.22
N ASN A 121 0.85 -18.10 3.34
CA ASN A 121 1.44 -19.27 2.70
C ASN A 121 2.67 -18.87 1.88
N ILE A 122 2.60 -17.75 1.15
CA ILE A 122 3.74 -17.20 0.42
C ILE A 122 4.90 -16.90 1.38
N LEU A 123 4.63 -16.21 2.49
CA LEU A 123 5.66 -15.88 3.50
C LEU A 123 6.25 -17.10 4.21
N ASN A 124 5.45 -18.15 4.42
CA ASN A 124 5.89 -19.39 5.07
C ASN A 124 6.62 -20.33 4.10
N SER A 125 6.28 -20.29 2.81
CA SER A 125 6.89 -21.13 1.76
C SER A 125 8.33 -20.74 1.42
N SER A 126 8.77 -19.53 1.79
CA SER A 126 10.13 -19.01 1.55
C SER A 126 11.25 -19.62 2.42
N GLY A 127 11.00 -20.76 3.07
CA GLY A 127 12.03 -21.56 3.77
C GLY A 127 12.39 -21.04 5.17
N THR A 128 12.89 -21.95 6.00
CA THR A 128 13.18 -21.82 7.45
C THR A 128 14.33 -20.88 7.85
N THR A 129 14.77 -20.01 6.95
CA THR A 129 15.69 -18.90 7.24
C THR A 129 15.05 -17.63 6.71
N ALA A 130 14.94 -16.60 7.56
CA ALA A 130 14.16 -15.38 7.35
C ALA A 130 13.98 -15.00 5.87
N PRO A 131 12.74 -14.78 5.37
CA PRO A 131 12.49 -14.53 3.96
C PRO A 131 13.37 -13.39 3.46
N THR A 132 14.35 -13.68 2.61
CA THR A 132 15.25 -12.68 2.02
C THR A 132 14.67 -12.07 0.75
N THR A 133 13.57 -12.61 0.26
CA THR A 133 12.90 -12.16 -0.97
C THR A 133 11.39 -12.18 -0.78
N LEU A 134 10.72 -11.23 -1.42
CA LEU A 134 9.27 -11.13 -1.46
C LEU A 134 8.85 -11.13 -2.93
N PRO A 135 7.82 -11.90 -3.32
CA PRO A 135 7.36 -11.88 -4.70
C PRO A 135 6.82 -10.51 -5.12
N ASN A 136 7.08 -10.09 -6.35
CA ASN A 136 6.66 -8.79 -6.88
C ASN A 136 5.13 -8.56 -6.81
N PHE A 137 4.35 -9.65 -6.90
CA PHE A 137 2.89 -9.59 -6.83
C PHE A 137 2.33 -9.43 -5.41
N MET A 138 3.17 -9.48 -4.35
CA MET A 138 2.70 -9.32 -2.97
C MET A 138 2.00 -7.97 -2.75
N ASN A 139 2.48 -6.90 -3.40
CA ASN A 139 1.79 -5.59 -3.35
C ASN A 139 0.38 -5.62 -3.95
N GLY A 140 0.18 -6.44 -4.99
CA GLY A 140 -1.13 -6.67 -5.61
C GLY A 140 -2.07 -7.41 -4.64
N LEU A 141 -1.56 -8.45 -3.97
CA LEU A 141 -2.30 -9.19 -2.95
C LEU A 141 -2.68 -8.30 -1.75
N LEU A 142 -1.74 -7.54 -1.21
CA LEU A 142 -1.99 -6.60 -0.11
C LEU A 142 -3.01 -5.51 -0.51
N SER A 143 -2.93 -5.02 -1.75
CA SER A 143 -3.91 -4.07 -2.29
C SER A 143 -5.31 -4.69 -2.35
N THR A 144 -5.40 -5.93 -2.81
CA THR A 144 -6.65 -6.69 -2.91
C THR A 144 -7.22 -6.97 -1.51
N LEU A 145 -6.40 -7.45 -0.59
CA LEU A 145 -6.75 -7.64 0.82
C LEU A 145 -7.29 -6.35 1.46
N SER A 146 -6.62 -5.23 1.20
CA SER A 146 -7.02 -3.91 1.75
C SER A 146 -8.37 -3.40 1.24
N SER A 147 -8.85 -3.92 0.11
CA SER A 147 -10.17 -3.56 -0.43
C SER A 147 -11.31 -4.16 0.39
N PHE A 148 -11.02 -5.22 1.17
CA PHE A 148 -11.97 -5.89 2.06
C PHE A 148 -11.92 -5.38 3.51
N PHE A 149 -11.12 -4.37 3.85
CA PHE A 149 -10.99 -3.92 5.26
C PHE A 149 -12.30 -3.42 5.89
N GLN A 150 -13.29 -3.05 5.09
CA GLN A 150 -14.64 -2.72 5.57
C GLN A 150 -15.29 -3.86 6.37
N ILE A 151 -14.84 -5.12 6.21
CA ILE A 151 -15.30 -6.24 7.04
C ILE A 151 -15.02 -6.05 8.52
N PHE A 152 -14.06 -5.21 8.92
CA PHE A 152 -13.74 -4.96 10.31
C PHE A 152 -14.93 -4.38 11.09
N GLU A 153 -15.88 -3.72 10.42
CA GLU A 153 -17.13 -3.25 11.04
C GLU A 153 -17.97 -4.41 11.60
N ASN A 154 -17.82 -5.62 11.05
CA ASN A 154 -18.57 -6.81 11.48
C ASN A 154 -17.67 -7.89 12.10
N PHE A 155 -16.38 -7.90 11.76
CA PHE A 155 -15.39 -8.91 12.14
C PHE A 155 -14.09 -8.23 12.60
N GLY A 156 -14.18 -7.40 13.64
CA GLY A 156 -13.06 -6.60 14.15
C GLY A 156 -11.88 -7.43 14.66
N ASP A 157 -12.11 -8.68 15.04
CA ASP A 157 -11.09 -9.64 15.46
C ASP A 157 -10.04 -9.90 14.37
N ARG A 158 -10.40 -9.74 13.09
CA ARG A 158 -9.47 -9.89 11.96
C ARG A 158 -8.40 -8.80 11.89
N ILE A 159 -8.55 -7.69 12.61
CA ILE A 159 -7.51 -6.64 12.67
C ILE A 159 -6.21 -7.23 13.19
N LEU A 160 -6.23 -8.04 14.26
CA LEU A 160 -5.02 -8.64 14.83
C LEU A 160 -4.28 -9.49 13.80
N ASN A 161 -5.01 -10.33 13.05
CA ASN A 161 -4.44 -11.15 11.99
C ASN A 161 -3.69 -10.30 10.95
N VAL A 162 -4.28 -9.17 10.54
CA VAL A 162 -3.64 -8.25 9.60
C VAL A 162 -2.42 -7.58 10.23
N LEU A 163 -2.50 -7.14 11.49
CA LEU A 163 -1.34 -6.57 12.19
C LEU A 163 -0.17 -7.56 12.23
N ASP A 164 -0.43 -8.83 12.53
CA ASP A 164 0.59 -9.87 12.54
C ASP A 164 1.20 -10.10 11.14
N LEU A 165 0.37 -10.18 10.09
CA LEU A 165 0.85 -10.27 8.71
C LEU A 165 1.74 -9.08 8.32
N LEU A 166 1.29 -7.84 8.62
CA LEU A 166 2.05 -6.63 8.29
C LEU A 166 3.38 -6.59 9.07
N LYS A 167 3.37 -7.02 10.33
CA LYS A 167 4.57 -7.15 11.16
C LYS A 167 5.58 -8.12 10.53
N LEU A 168 5.14 -9.31 10.11
CA LEU A 168 6.01 -10.29 9.46
C LEU A 168 6.71 -9.70 8.23
N ILE A 169 5.97 -8.98 7.38
CA ILE A 169 6.52 -8.34 6.19
C ILE A 169 7.48 -7.20 6.54
N LEU A 170 7.16 -6.39 7.55
CA LEU A 170 8.00 -5.26 7.96
C LEU A 170 9.32 -5.69 8.60
N LEU A 171 9.35 -6.87 9.24
CA LEU A 171 10.54 -7.46 9.82
C LEU A 171 11.48 -8.14 8.81
N ILE A 172 11.03 -8.39 7.58
CA ILE A 172 11.88 -8.93 6.50
C ILE A 172 13.14 -8.05 6.37
N ASN A 173 14.33 -8.65 6.41
CA ASN A 173 15.57 -7.88 6.29
C ASN A 173 15.70 -7.32 4.86
N ASN A 174 16.08 -6.04 4.74
CA ASN A 174 16.38 -5.39 3.48
C ASN A 174 17.68 -4.58 3.63
N GLU A 175 18.79 -5.29 3.72
CA GLU A 175 20.11 -4.71 3.96
C GLU A 175 20.37 -3.55 2.99
N ASN A 176 20.70 -2.38 3.55
CA ASN A 176 20.98 -1.15 2.81
C ASN A 176 19.89 -0.73 1.79
N ASN A 177 18.64 -1.19 1.96
CA ASN A 177 17.53 -0.94 1.03
C ASN A 177 17.81 -1.35 -0.43
N LEU A 178 18.66 -2.37 -0.65
CA LEU A 178 19.05 -2.82 -1.98
C LEU A 178 17.88 -3.37 -2.81
N ASN A 179 16.91 -4.03 -2.16
CA ASN A 179 15.74 -4.56 -2.84
C ASN A 179 14.60 -3.53 -2.86
N VAL A 180 14.37 -2.95 -4.04
CA VAL A 180 13.34 -1.93 -4.29
C VAL A 180 11.93 -2.48 -4.03
N GLU A 181 11.67 -3.75 -4.35
CA GLU A 181 10.35 -4.38 -4.18
C GLU A 181 10.01 -4.60 -2.71
N ILE A 182 10.99 -5.01 -1.90
CA ILE A 182 10.81 -5.11 -0.44
C ILE A 182 10.56 -3.71 0.14
N THR A 183 11.32 -2.70 -0.28
CA THR A 183 11.11 -1.30 0.15
C THR A 183 9.70 -0.80 -0.22
N ALA A 184 9.26 -1.06 -1.44
CA ALA A 184 7.94 -0.68 -1.91
C ALA A 184 6.83 -1.39 -1.12
N THR A 185 7.02 -2.67 -0.81
CA THR A 185 6.05 -3.47 -0.04
C THR A 185 5.99 -3.05 1.42
N LYS A 186 7.13 -2.79 2.07
CA LYS A 186 7.15 -2.23 3.43
C LYS A 186 6.43 -0.88 3.49
N ARG A 187 6.65 0.00 2.51
CA ARG A 187 5.92 1.27 2.40
C ARG A 187 4.42 1.02 2.25
N HIS A 188 4.02 0.03 1.46
CA HIS A 188 2.62 -0.36 1.32
C HIS A 188 2.04 -0.84 2.65
N CYS A 189 2.74 -1.71 3.38
CA CYS A 189 2.32 -2.19 4.70
C CYS A 189 2.09 -1.04 5.69
N ILE A 190 2.97 -0.04 5.72
CA ILE A 190 2.81 1.14 6.58
C ILE A 190 1.60 1.97 6.17
N ALA A 191 1.35 2.12 4.86
CA ALA A 191 0.14 2.78 4.37
C ALA A 191 -1.14 2.01 4.77
N LEU A 192 -1.10 0.67 4.81
CA LEU A 192 -2.21 -0.15 5.30
C LEU A 192 -2.39 0.00 6.82
N LEU A 193 -1.33 0.02 7.62
CA LEU A 193 -1.40 0.33 9.05
C LEU A 193 -2.07 1.69 9.29
N LEU A 194 -1.63 2.71 8.56
CA LEU A 194 -2.23 4.04 8.65
C LEU A 194 -3.70 4.02 8.25
N LYS A 195 -4.07 3.28 7.19
CA LYS A 195 -5.48 3.11 6.78
C LYS A 195 -6.30 2.46 7.90
N ILE A 196 -5.80 1.41 8.55
CA ILE A 196 -6.49 0.76 9.67
C ILE A 196 -6.75 1.76 10.80
N VAL A 197 -5.73 2.54 11.20
CA VAL A 197 -5.84 3.48 12.31
C VAL A 197 -6.71 4.70 12.00
N SER A 198 -6.68 5.20 10.75
CA SER A 198 -7.38 6.43 10.35
C SER A 198 -8.82 6.20 9.85
N VAL A 199 -9.08 5.08 9.17
CA VAL A 199 -10.39 4.80 8.56
C VAL A 199 -11.28 3.94 9.47
N PHE A 200 -10.69 3.09 10.31
CA PHE A 200 -11.43 2.19 11.21
C PHE A 200 -11.11 2.44 12.70
N PRO A 201 -11.24 3.69 13.19
CA PRO A 201 -10.80 4.08 14.53
C PRO A 201 -11.55 3.33 15.65
N GLU A 202 -12.85 3.12 15.49
CA GLU A 202 -13.66 2.42 16.49
C GLU A 202 -13.30 0.93 16.59
N GLN A 203 -13.00 0.29 15.46
CA GLN A 203 -12.67 -1.12 15.39
C GLN A 203 -11.24 -1.40 15.84
N VAL A 204 -10.29 -0.49 15.58
CA VAL A 204 -8.88 -0.66 15.98
C VAL A 204 -8.63 -0.30 17.45
N LYS A 205 -9.48 0.54 18.06
CA LYS A 205 -9.29 1.03 19.44
C LYS A 205 -9.00 -0.06 20.47
N PRO A 206 -9.70 -1.23 20.49
CA PRO A 206 -9.38 -2.33 21.40
C PRO A 206 -7.97 -2.93 21.21
N TYR A 207 -7.38 -2.75 20.03
CA TYR A 207 -6.08 -3.27 19.63
C TYR A 207 -5.00 -2.18 19.56
N ALA A 208 -5.26 -0.99 20.12
CA ALA A 208 -4.33 0.13 20.04
C ALA A 208 -2.94 -0.23 20.57
N ARG A 209 -2.89 -0.99 21.67
CA ARG A 209 -1.62 -1.49 22.22
C ARG A 209 -0.87 -2.40 21.25
N ASN A 210 -1.56 -3.28 20.54
CA ASN A 210 -0.94 -4.16 19.54
C ASN A 210 -0.32 -3.35 18.39
N VAL A 211 -1.00 -2.29 17.94
CA VAL A 211 -0.45 -1.37 16.93
C VAL A 211 0.80 -0.68 17.46
N PHE A 212 0.75 -0.15 18.69
CA PHE A 212 1.89 0.50 19.33
C PHE A 212 3.10 -0.44 19.44
N ASP A 213 2.90 -1.67 19.95
CA ASP A 213 3.96 -2.66 20.13
C ASP A 213 4.53 -3.12 18.77
N LEU A 214 3.70 -3.23 17.73
CA LEU A 214 4.14 -3.52 16.37
C LEU A 214 5.09 -2.43 15.87
N VAL A 215 4.69 -1.16 15.96
CA VAL A 215 5.53 -0.03 15.49
C VAL A 215 6.88 -0.01 16.20
N GLY A 216 6.88 -0.21 17.53
CA GLY A 216 8.13 -0.29 18.31
C GLY A 216 9.06 -1.39 17.83
N GLN A 217 8.52 -2.57 17.50
CA GLN A 217 9.31 -3.72 17.05
C GLN A 217 9.89 -3.56 15.64
N VAL A 218 9.15 -2.92 14.72
CA VAL A 218 9.57 -2.81 13.31
C VAL A 218 10.40 -1.56 13.01
N SER A 219 10.45 -0.59 13.93
CA SER A 219 11.10 0.71 13.69
C SER A 219 12.57 0.57 13.26
N ASN A 220 13.29 -0.41 13.80
CA ASN A 220 14.69 -0.65 13.45
C ASN A 220 14.88 -1.33 12.09
N ASN A 221 13.84 -1.94 11.53
CA ASN A 221 13.88 -2.71 10.28
C ASN A 221 13.42 -1.91 9.05
N VAL A 222 13.12 -0.62 9.20
CA VAL A 222 12.60 0.23 8.12
C VAL A 222 13.50 1.47 7.91
N SER A 223 13.48 2.01 6.69
CA SER A 223 14.23 3.22 6.33
C SER A 223 13.73 4.46 7.09
N MET A 224 14.53 5.53 7.14
CA MET A 224 14.14 6.79 7.80
C MET A 224 12.81 7.36 7.27
N MET A 225 12.60 7.32 5.95
CA MET A 225 11.33 7.76 5.34
C MET A 225 10.14 6.86 5.73
N GLN A 226 10.37 5.58 5.96
CA GLN A 226 9.34 4.69 6.47
C GLN A 226 9.07 4.92 7.95
N ARG A 227 10.11 5.24 8.76
CA ARG A 227 9.95 5.64 10.16
C ARG A 227 9.07 6.88 10.31
N SER A 228 9.26 7.92 9.50
CA SER A 228 8.41 9.11 9.56
C SER A 228 6.93 8.78 9.28
N ASN A 229 6.64 7.82 8.40
CA ASN A 229 5.27 7.34 8.20
C ASN A 229 4.75 6.52 9.41
N LEU A 230 5.60 5.79 10.13
CA LEU A 230 5.23 5.15 11.39
C LEU A 230 4.93 6.16 12.51
N VAL A 231 5.63 7.30 12.54
CA VAL A 231 5.29 8.43 13.44
C VAL A 231 3.86 8.89 13.18
N HIS A 232 3.45 9.00 11.91
CA HIS A 232 2.08 9.36 11.55
C HIS A 232 1.05 8.31 12.00
N VAL A 233 1.39 7.02 11.96
CA VAL A 233 0.55 5.94 12.52
C VAL A 233 0.37 6.14 14.02
N LEU A 234 1.46 6.37 14.78
CA LEU A 234 1.38 6.58 16.24
C LEU A 234 0.66 7.87 16.62
N ALA A 235 0.84 8.94 15.86
CA ALA A 235 0.10 10.19 16.05
C ALA A 235 -1.40 9.98 15.83
N SER A 236 -1.79 9.26 14.78
CA SER A 236 -3.19 8.90 14.52
C SER A 236 -3.74 8.01 15.63
N LEU A 237 -2.95 7.06 16.13
CA LEU A 237 -3.31 6.18 17.24
C LEU A 237 -3.51 6.95 18.56
N SER A 238 -2.73 8.00 18.80
CA SER A 238 -2.87 8.89 19.97
C SER A 238 -4.22 9.59 20.06
N ASN A 239 -4.92 9.76 18.93
CA ASN A 239 -6.27 10.30 18.92
C ASN A 239 -7.32 9.30 19.47
N LEU A 240 -6.97 8.02 19.54
CA LEU A 240 -7.85 6.94 20.03
C LEU A 240 -7.60 6.60 21.50
N ALA A 241 -6.54 7.15 22.10
CA ALA A 241 -6.16 6.91 23.50
C ALA A 241 -7.28 7.36 24.46
N SER A 242 -7.56 6.53 25.47
CA SER A 242 -8.64 6.82 26.43
C SER A 242 -8.17 7.69 27.59
N THR A 243 -6.86 7.78 27.82
CA THR A 243 -6.25 8.57 28.90
C THR A 243 -5.16 9.51 28.36
N VAL A 244 -4.88 10.58 29.13
CA VAL A 244 -3.82 11.54 28.78
C VAL A 244 -2.45 10.88 28.86
N GLU A 245 -2.28 9.95 29.79
CA GLU A 245 -1.05 9.18 29.99
C GLU A 245 -0.75 8.30 28.78
N GLU A 246 -1.74 7.58 28.27
CA GLU A 246 -1.61 6.74 27.07
C GLU A 246 -1.34 7.58 25.82
N LYS A 247 -2.06 8.69 25.67
CA LYS A 247 -1.82 9.66 24.59
C LYS A 247 -0.39 10.20 24.62
N THR A 248 0.08 10.58 25.80
CA THR A 248 1.45 11.08 26.01
C THR A 248 2.48 10.01 25.70
N LEU A 249 2.24 8.76 26.10
CA LEU A 249 3.12 7.64 25.80
C LEU A 249 3.25 7.42 24.29
N PHE A 250 2.14 7.42 23.54
CA PHE A 250 2.15 7.24 22.10
C PHE A 250 2.90 8.38 21.39
N LEU A 251 2.58 9.62 21.74
CA LEU A 251 3.23 10.79 21.16
C LEU A 251 4.73 10.85 21.49
N ARG A 252 5.10 10.58 22.75
CA ARG A 252 6.50 10.57 23.19
C ARG A 252 7.33 9.54 22.42
N ASN A 253 6.81 8.33 22.23
CA ASN A 253 7.52 7.31 21.45
C ASN A 253 7.58 7.66 19.96
N ALA A 254 6.52 8.27 19.41
CA ALA A 254 6.49 8.69 18.02
C ALA A 254 7.64 9.67 17.69
N ILE A 255 7.90 10.64 18.57
CA ILE A 255 8.90 11.69 18.33
C ILE A 255 10.25 11.43 18.99
N SER A 256 10.37 10.39 19.84
CA SER A 256 11.57 10.13 20.64
C SER A 256 12.84 10.02 19.79
N TYR A 257 12.75 9.35 18.64
CA TYR A 257 13.90 9.18 17.76
C TYR A 257 14.29 10.51 17.10
N ASP A 258 13.30 11.28 16.66
CA ASP A 258 13.53 12.59 16.01
C ASP A 258 14.13 13.59 16.99
N ILE A 259 13.63 13.63 18.23
CA ILE A 259 14.19 14.45 19.31
C ILE A 259 15.64 14.05 19.56
N ASN A 260 15.91 12.75 19.76
CA ASN A 260 17.27 12.27 20.00
C ASN A 260 18.20 12.60 18.83
N TYR A 261 17.74 12.43 17.59
CA TYR A 261 18.50 12.79 16.39
C TYR A 261 18.84 14.29 16.36
N ILE A 262 17.85 15.17 16.57
CA ILE A 262 18.06 16.63 16.57
C ILE A 262 18.99 17.06 17.71
N GLU A 263 18.85 16.49 18.90
CA GLU A 263 19.63 16.86 20.08
C GLU A 263 21.08 16.35 20.03
N THR A 264 21.33 15.21 19.40
CA THR A 264 22.66 14.56 19.38
C THR A 264 23.46 14.80 18.11
N GLU A 265 22.82 15.25 17.03
CA GLU A 265 23.51 15.47 15.77
C GLU A 265 24.40 16.72 15.78
N PRO A 266 25.65 16.60 15.29
CA PRO A 266 26.62 17.69 15.30
C PRO A 266 26.21 18.90 14.45
N PHE A 267 25.29 18.74 13.49
CA PHE A 267 24.83 19.85 12.64
C PHE A 267 24.14 20.98 13.42
N SER A 268 23.56 20.66 14.59
CA SER A 268 22.87 21.65 15.44
C SER A 268 23.84 22.60 16.16
N ALA A 269 25.13 22.23 16.24
CA ALA A 269 26.12 22.97 17.02
C ALA A 269 26.78 24.14 16.28
N SER A 270 26.86 24.10 14.94
CA SER A 270 27.45 25.19 14.13
C SER A 270 27.09 25.08 12.65
N MET A 271 27.18 26.21 11.93
CA MET A 271 27.01 26.27 10.47
C MET A 271 28.04 25.38 9.74
N GLU A 272 29.28 25.32 10.24
CA GLU A 272 30.34 24.50 9.66
C GLU A 272 30.03 23.00 9.78
N ASN A 273 29.51 22.56 10.93
CA ASN A 273 29.07 21.18 11.11
C ASN A 273 27.88 20.84 10.20
N PHE A 274 26.96 21.78 9.99
CA PHE A 274 25.86 21.59 9.05
C PHE A 274 26.36 21.42 7.61
N LEU A 275 27.28 22.27 7.15
CA LEU A 275 27.87 22.16 5.81
C LEU A 275 28.67 20.86 5.64
N ASN A 276 29.40 20.43 6.67
CA ASN A 276 30.15 19.18 6.67
C ASN A 276 29.21 17.97 6.62
N ASN A 277 28.15 17.97 7.43
CA ASN A 277 27.18 16.87 7.51
C ASN A 277 26.33 16.74 6.23
N THR A 278 25.98 17.86 5.61
CA THR A 278 25.25 17.88 4.32
C THR A 278 26.16 17.59 3.11
N GLY A 279 27.47 17.48 3.31
CA GLY A 279 28.45 17.28 2.23
C GLY A 279 28.67 18.52 1.35
N LEU A 280 28.16 19.68 1.76
CA LEU A 280 28.27 20.94 1.02
C LEU A 280 29.62 21.64 1.23
N SER A 281 30.41 21.22 2.22
CA SER A 281 31.77 21.70 2.44
C SER A 281 32.79 21.18 1.43
N PHE A 282 32.44 20.13 0.68
CA PHE A 282 33.33 19.52 -0.30
C PHE A 282 33.05 20.07 -1.69
N ALA A 283 34.11 20.33 -2.46
CA ALA A 283 33.97 20.63 -3.88
C ALA A 283 33.24 19.46 -4.57
N PRO A 284 32.32 19.73 -5.50
CA PRO A 284 31.53 18.67 -6.10
C PRO A 284 32.45 17.72 -6.88
N ASP A 285 32.23 16.42 -6.72
CA ASP A 285 33.03 15.41 -7.42
C ASP A 285 32.82 15.55 -8.93
N LEU A 286 33.86 16.04 -9.63
CA LEU A 286 33.83 16.27 -11.07
C LEU A 286 33.52 14.98 -11.86
N LYS A 287 33.79 13.79 -11.31
CA LYS A 287 33.42 12.50 -11.92
C LYS A 287 31.94 12.16 -11.75
N ALA A 288 31.34 12.56 -10.62
CA ALA A 288 29.90 12.43 -10.39
C ALA A 288 29.10 13.44 -11.23
N ILE A 289 29.62 14.66 -11.41
CA ILE A 289 29.02 15.68 -12.29
C ILE A 289 29.07 15.24 -13.75
N ALA A 290 30.19 14.67 -14.21
CA ALA A 290 30.32 14.18 -15.59
C ALA A 290 29.39 13.00 -15.93
N SER A 291 28.89 12.28 -14.92
CA SER A 291 27.99 11.12 -15.08
C SER A 291 26.52 11.43 -14.79
N GLN A 292 26.21 12.59 -14.22
CA GLN A 292 24.83 13.05 -14.00
C GLN A 292 24.46 14.12 -15.03
N SER A 293 23.51 13.80 -15.92
CA SER A 293 22.83 14.77 -16.77
C SER A 293 21.87 15.63 -15.93
N CYS A 294 22.41 16.41 -15.00
CA CYS A 294 21.66 17.36 -14.18
C CYS A 294 21.77 18.77 -14.83
N PRO A 295 20.65 19.38 -15.26
CA PRO A 295 20.66 20.67 -15.96
C PRO A 295 21.30 21.83 -15.18
N TYR A 296 21.37 21.73 -13.84
CA TYR A 296 21.90 22.78 -12.98
C TYR A 296 23.42 22.97 -13.06
N TYR A 297 24.18 21.95 -13.50
CA TYR A 297 25.64 22.02 -13.61
C TYR A 297 26.14 22.42 -15.00
N LEU A 298 25.24 22.50 -15.99
CA LEU A 298 25.59 22.83 -17.38
C LEU A 298 25.54 24.34 -17.66
N SER A 299 25.12 25.16 -16.69
CA SER A 299 24.92 26.61 -16.87
C SER A 299 25.80 27.48 -15.98
N ARG A 300 26.98 26.99 -15.57
CA ARG A 300 28.02 27.80 -14.93
C ARG A 300 29.32 27.70 -15.69
#